data_AF-A0A8B8NAD2-F1
#
_entry.id   AF-A0A8B8NAD2-F1
#
_cell.length_a   1.000
_cell.length_b   1.000
_cell.length_c   1.000
_cell.angle_alpha   90.00
_cell.angle_beta   90.00
_cell.angle_gamma   90.00
#
_symmetry.space_group_name_H-M   'P 1'
#
loop_
_entity.id
_entity.type
_entity.pdbx_description
1 polymer ?
#
loop_
_entity_poly.entity_id
_entity_poly.type
_entity_poly.pdbx_seq_one_letter_code
_entity_poly.pdbx_strand_id
1 'polypeptide(L)'
;MVLSSCRIIPSSSAAPFLSRLLLLLFLLVLPPLTIAKLWNGPSSVSVPTAWTAGEPYDFVLTDAGVNAVLYRLNSGPSFLYGFICYGGSLCYFGLFIFQPTQDMKNINPVLVWSVSGEPMQTAQMLLTKEGDLGLLGDHGNKIWSTNTAGKSAVGLNLTEVGNVVLYDGNDTIIWQSFDHPANAILPGQVLRPEMKLTATASAPDGTAGVYRFTTDDQIGFVASVTTAYSPQIYYRTGNVNKMKSDVGQVAALYKNGSFGEFDFPPTSLAQFIRLEKDGHLKHLVYDEYSNDWNAVDLLADQVGDCRYPLVCGSYGICSHGLQCKCPSRTKQIEQMDPSSGCNSISPVSCDSQDNTFVAVEDVTYFALLLNSIGADISNTTAESCKEACLRKGCSCTIALFRNQTDFSDGDCYLLSDSFSLMDNVYGNHSTSAFIKVNDSSDTRMTLPIFPRKNRGRTVLIIGTTAGAVSLFLVSIFGIIISNKVRRKAVEDDDPDLPRLQITRFPYEDLKAMTGDFSIKLGEGGFGSVFLGTLPSGTRIAVKRLDGFAQIKKSFLAEAGTIGIIHHVNLVRLLGFCAEKSHRILVYEYMCNGSLDKWIFLKDQEFDI
;
A
#
# COMPACT_ATOMS: atom_id res chain seq x y z
N MET A 1 -11.21 14.46 21.54
CA MET A 1 -12.33 15.01 22.34
C MET A 1 -13.57 14.22 21.97
N VAL A 2 -13.92 13.20 22.76
CA VAL A 2 -15.16 12.42 22.55
C VAL A 2 -16.28 13.24 23.19
N LEU A 3 -17.39 13.49 22.48
CA LEU A 3 -18.51 14.32 22.97
C LEU A 3 -19.78 13.45 22.99
N SER A 4 -20.45 13.39 24.13
CA SER A 4 -21.58 12.49 24.40
C SER A 4 -22.92 13.02 23.88
N SER A 5 -23.68 12.16 23.21
CA SER A 5 -25.02 12.44 22.65
C SER A 5 -26.09 12.68 23.74
N CYS A 6 -27.01 13.61 23.48
CA CYS A 6 -28.15 13.94 24.35
C CYS A 6 -29.22 12.81 24.25
N ARG A 7 -29.13 11.76 25.09
CA ARG A 7 -30.23 10.80 25.36
C ARG A 7 -30.58 10.75 26.84
N ILE A 8 -31.89 10.76 27.09
CA ILE A 8 -32.56 10.85 28.39
C ILE A 8 -32.65 9.44 29.01
N ILE A 9 -32.20 9.27 30.25
CA ILE A 9 -32.57 8.14 31.13
C ILE A 9 -32.89 8.72 32.52
N PRO A 10 -34.03 8.35 33.13
CA PRO A 10 -34.52 8.97 34.36
C PRO A 10 -33.79 8.47 35.63
N SER A 11 -33.82 9.34 36.64
CA SER A 11 -33.27 9.15 37.97
C SER A 11 -34.09 8.20 38.84
N SER A 12 -33.42 7.49 39.75
CA SER A 12 -33.96 7.28 41.10
C SER A 12 -32.82 7.21 42.12
N SER A 13 -33.09 7.77 43.29
CA SER A 13 -32.15 8.16 44.34
C SER A 13 -32.34 7.33 45.61
N ALA A 14 -31.36 7.47 46.51
CA ALA A 14 -31.33 7.12 47.94
C ALA A 14 -31.09 5.62 48.27
N ALA A 15 -30.35 5.19 49.30
CA ALA A 15 -29.39 5.74 50.27
C ALA A 15 -28.80 4.50 51.04
N PRO A 16 -27.97 4.59 52.10
CA PRO A 16 -26.62 4.05 52.07
C PRO A 16 -26.30 3.03 53.20
N PHE A 17 -25.01 2.68 53.36
CA PHE A 17 -24.41 2.03 54.53
C PHE A 17 -24.76 0.56 54.81
N LEU A 18 -23.98 -0.38 54.24
CA LEU A 18 -23.55 -1.64 54.89
C LEU A 18 -22.58 -2.53 54.07
N SER A 19 -22.01 -2.06 52.95
CA SER A 19 -21.26 -2.92 52.00
C SER A 19 -19.72 -2.83 52.09
N ARG A 20 -19.13 -2.31 53.18
CA ARG A 20 -17.66 -2.26 53.31
C ARG A 20 -17.02 -3.46 54.00
N LEU A 21 -17.81 -4.38 54.57
CA LEU A 21 -17.28 -5.60 55.19
C LEU A 21 -17.40 -6.85 54.29
N LEU A 22 -18.29 -6.84 53.28
CA LEU A 22 -18.45 -7.95 52.33
C LEU A 22 -17.47 -7.88 51.14
N LEU A 23 -16.95 -6.70 50.80
CA LEU A 23 -16.02 -6.56 49.66
C LEU A 23 -14.62 -7.14 49.94
N LEU A 24 -14.19 -7.17 51.20
CA LEU A 24 -12.91 -7.75 51.60
C LEU A 24 -12.92 -9.30 51.61
N LEU A 25 -14.10 -9.91 51.73
CA LEU A 25 -14.26 -11.37 51.63
C LEU A 25 -14.46 -11.85 50.18
N PHE A 26 -14.91 -11.00 49.27
CA PHE A 26 -15.05 -11.34 47.84
C PHE A 26 -13.74 -11.25 47.03
N LEU A 27 -12.74 -10.51 47.52
CA LEU A 27 -11.42 -10.43 46.89
C LEU A 27 -10.53 -11.67 47.15
N LEU A 28 -10.97 -12.60 48.01
CA LEU A 28 -10.26 -13.86 48.29
C LEU A 28 -10.86 -15.09 47.59
N VAL A 29 -11.94 -14.94 46.81
CA VAL A 29 -12.63 -16.07 46.14
C VAL A 29 -12.82 -15.87 44.63
N LEU A 30 -12.22 -14.84 44.02
CA LEU A 30 -12.11 -14.84 42.56
C LEU A 30 -10.88 -15.69 42.19
N PRO A 31 -11.05 -16.87 41.54
CA PRO A 31 -9.90 -17.52 40.95
C PRO A 31 -9.29 -16.54 39.95
N PRO A 32 -7.97 -16.56 39.73
CA PRO A 32 -7.38 -15.76 38.67
C PRO A 32 -8.15 -16.09 37.39
N LEU A 33 -8.71 -15.07 36.72
CA LEU A 33 -9.31 -15.23 35.40
C LEU A 33 -8.20 -15.70 34.48
N THR A 34 -8.07 -17.02 34.34
CA THR A 34 -7.23 -17.68 33.36
C THR A 34 -7.85 -17.43 31.99
N ILE A 35 -7.49 -16.31 31.35
CA ILE A 35 -7.74 -16.09 29.92
C ILE A 35 -6.97 -17.14 29.09
N ALA A 36 -5.96 -17.80 29.68
CA ALA A 36 -5.18 -18.91 29.12
C ALA A 36 -5.94 -20.25 28.89
N LYS A 37 -7.28 -20.28 28.88
CA LYS A 37 -8.04 -21.53 28.72
C LYS A 37 -8.81 -21.69 27.41
N LEU A 38 -8.93 -20.64 26.58
CA LEU A 38 -9.64 -20.76 25.28
C LEU A 38 -8.72 -21.00 24.07
N TRP A 39 -7.40 -20.94 24.25
CA TRP A 39 -6.40 -21.13 23.19
C TRP A 39 -5.29 -22.06 23.70
N ASN A 40 -5.62 -23.36 23.84
CA ASN A 40 -4.71 -24.43 24.30
C ASN A 40 -4.67 -25.59 23.29
N GLY A 41 -4.21 -25.37 22.07
CA GLY A 41 -3.66 -26.49 21.27
C GLY A 41 -2.14 -26.66 21.48
N PRO A 42 -1.49 -27.55 20.71
CA PRO A 42 -0.11 -27.94 20.94
C PRO A 42 0.92 -26.97 20.34
N SER A 43 2.01 -26.71 21.07
CA SER A 43 3.25 -26.15 20.51
C SER A 43 4.17 -27.22 19.90
N SER A 44 3.89 -28.50 20.20
CA SER A 44 4.57 -29.68 19.63
C SER A 44 3.61 -30.84 19.38
N VAL A 45 3.79 -31.57 18.27
CA VAL A 45 2.95 -32.72 17.91
C VAL A 45 3.81 -33.95 17.56
N SER A 46 3.31 -35.14 17.90
CA SER A 46 3.97 -36.43 17.64
C SER A 46 3.50 -37.10 16.34
N VAL A 47 4.29 -38.06 15.86
CA VAL A 47 4.04 -38.80 14.61
C VAL A 47 3.13 -40.02 14.85
N PRO A 48 2.19 -40.37 13.91
CA PRO A 48 1.73 -39.62 12.75
C PRO A 48 0.51 -38.74 13.08
N THR A 49 0.38 -37.61 12.40
CA THR A 49 -0.78 -36.72 12.56
C THR A 49 -1.16 -36.10 11.21
N ALA A 50 -2.45 -35.88 10.99
CA ALA A 50 -2.99 -35.27 9.77
C ALA A 50 -3.95 -34.12 10.13
N TRP A 51 -3.92 -33.06 9.32
CA TRP A 51 -4.78 -31.88 9.47
C TRP A 51 -5.36 -31.49 8.13
N THR A 52 -6.66 -31.26 8.09
CA THR A 52 -7.39 -30.91 6.86
C THR A 52 -7.87 -29.46 6.97
N ALA A 53 -7.76 -28.72 5.87
CA ALA A 53 -8.29 -27.37 5.78
C ALA A 53 -9.83 -27.38 5.68
N GLY A 54 -10.49 -26.46 6.38
CA GLY A 54 -11.94 -26.29 6.34
C GLY A 54 -12.66 -26.74 7.62
N GLU A 55 -13.99 -26.84 7.54
CA GLU A 55 -14.81 -27.18 8.72
C GLU A 55 -14.63 -28.63 9.19
N PRO A 56 -14.64 -28.89 10.52
CA PRO A 56 -14.80 -27.92 11.60
C PRO A 56 -13.51 -27.15 11.91
N TYR A 57 -13.65 -25.85 12.19
CA TYR A 57 -12.53 -25.00 12.61
C TYR A 57 -12.20 -25.17 14.10
N ASP A 58 -10.92 -25.13 14.46
CA ASP A 58 -10.46 -25.16 15.85
C ASP A 58 -10.86 -23.87 16.59
N PHE A 59 -10.79 -22.74 15.90
CA PHE A 59 -11.30 -21.44 16.35
C PHE A 59 -11.60 -20.52 15.17
N VAL A 60 -12.33 -19.43 15.44
CA VAL A 60 -12.85 -18.50 14.43
C VAL A 60 -12.38 -17.08 14.76
N LEU A 61 -11.76 -16.44 13.78
CA LEU A 61 -11.47 -15.01 13.72
C LEU A 61 -12.68 -14.28 13.13
N THR A 62 -12.73 -12.96 13.24
CA THR A 62 -13.87 -12.15 12.77
C THR A 62 -14.29 -12.47 11.32
N ASP A 63 -13.32 -12.68 10.42
CA ASP A 63 -13.57 -12.95 9.00
C ASP A 63 -12.97 -14.27 8.47
N ALA A 64 -12.50 -15.15 9.36
CA ALA A 64 -11.82 -16.38 8.94
C ALA A 64 -11.97 -17.55 9.94
N GLY A 65 -12.01 -18.77 9.40
CA GLY A 65 -11.89 -20.01 10.18
C GLY A 65 -10.44 -20.48 10.24
N VAL A 66 -10.02 -21.07 11.36
CA VAL A 66 -8.64 -21.53 11.56
C VAL A 66 -8.59 -23.02 11.91
N ASN A 67 -7.74 -23.76 11.21
CA ASN A 67 -7.32 -25.11 11.59
C ASN A 67 -5.83 -25.05 11.98
N ALA A 68 -5.56 -25.04 13.29
CA ALA A 68 -4.23 -24.88 13.84
C ALA A 68 -3.50 -26.23 13.89
N VAL A 69 -2.30 -26.27 13.31
CA VAL A 69 -1.38 -27.40 13.48
C VAL A 69 -0.54 -27.18 14.71
N LEU A 70 0.09 -26.01 14.80
CA LEU A 70 0.80 -25.53 15.98
C LEU A 70 0.44 -24.05 16.19
N TYR A 71 0.42 -23.58 17.42
CA TYR A 71 0.47 -22.15 17.69
C TYR A 71 1.23 -21.91 19.00
N ARG A 72 1.72 -20.69 19.15
CA ARG A 72 2.46 -20.24 20.32
C ARG A 72 2.10 -18.80 20.63
N LEU A 73 1.61 -18.57 21.84
CA LEU A 73 1.34 -17.24 22.38
C LEU A 73 2.55 -16.78 23.17
N ASN A 74 3.04 -15.59 22.84
CA ASN A 74 4.15 -14.93 23.50
C ASN A 74 3.69 -13.55 24.04
N SER A 75 4.51 -12.90 24.87
CA SER A 75 4.26 -11.52 25.30
C SER A 75 4.44 -10.49 24.18
N GLY A 76 5.17 -10.84 23.12
CA GLY A 76 5.35 -10.03 21.91
C GLY A 76 4.76 -10.75 20.69
N PRO A 77 5.55 -10.98 19.62
CA PRO A 77 5.07 -11.68 18.42
C PRO A 77 4.62 -13.10 18.76
N SER A 78 3.38 -13.42 18.40
CA SER A 78 2.81 -14.77 18.51
C SER A 78 2.69 -15.39 17.13
N PHE A 79 2.67 -16.73 17.10
CA PHE A 79 2.78 -17.49 15.86
C PHE A 79 1.71 -18.57 15.77
N LEU A 80 1.19 -18.75 14.56
CA LEU A 80 0.24 -19.81 14.21
C LEU A 80 0.75 -20.51 12.96
N TYR A 81 0.91 -21.82 13.02
CA TYR A 81 1.23 -22.67 11.88
C TYR A 81 0.02 -23.54 11.56
N GLY A 82 -0.53 -23.42 10.35
CA GLY A 82 -1.72 -24.15 9.95
C GLY A 82 -2.47 -23.50 8.81
N PHE A 83 -3.80 -23.67 8.81
CA PHE A 83 -4.68 -23.17 7.77
C PHE A 83 -5.53 -22.01 8.28
N ILE A 84 -5.60 -20.92 7.51
CA ILE A 84 -6.58 -19.84 7.70
C ILE A 84 -7.46 -19.77 6.46
N CYS A 85 -8.76 -19.97 6.64
CA CYS A 85 -9.76 -20.06 5.58
C CYS A 85 -10.68 -18.85 5.58
N TYR A 86 -10.64 -18.08 4.49
CA TYR A 86 -11.49 -16.91 4.27
C TYR A 86 -12.71 -17.29 3.44
N GLY A 87 -13.88 -16.75 3.79
CA GLY A 87 -15.13 -17.01 3.05
C GLY A 87 -15.54 -18.49 3.00
N GLY A 88 -15.03 -19.31 3.93
CA GLY A 88 -15.37 -20.72 4.09
C GLY A 88 -14.87 -21.68 2.99
N SER A 89 -14.05 -21.23 2.05
CA SER A 89 -13.67 -22.05 0.87
C SER A 89 -12.23 -21.89 0.38
N LEU A 90 -11.57 -20.75 0.64
CA LEU A 90 -10.19 -20.52 0.22
C LEU A 90 -9.28 -20.43 1.45
N CYS A 91 -8.39 -21.40 1.58
CA CYS A 91 -7.51 -21.56 2.72
C CYS A 91 -6.05 -21.27 2.35
N TYR A 92 -5.42 -20.38 3.10
CA TYR A 92 -3.97 -20.20 3.07
C TYR A 92 -3.33 -21.15 4.07
N PHE A 93 -2.26 -21.81 3.64
CA PHE A 93 -1.45 -22.66 4.48
C PHE A 93 -0.09 -22.03 4.75
N GLY A 94 0.33 -22.01 6.01
CA GLY A 94 1.69 -21.60 6.36
C GLY A 94 1.85 -21.16 7.80
N LEU A 95 2.89 -20.36 8.03
CA LEU A 95 3.18 -19.70 9.29
C LEU A 95 2.65 -18.27 9.24
N PHE A 96 1.88 -17.91 10.25
CA PHE A 96 1.31 -16.60 10.45
C PHE A 96 1.90 -15.97 11.72
N ILE A 97 2.25 -14.69 11.63
CA ILE A 97 2.64 -13.86 12.78
C ILE A 97 1.47 -12.95 13.15
N PHE A 98 1.25 -12.72 14.44
CA PHE A 98 0.27 -11.75 14.92
C PHE A 98 0.69 -11.18 16.28
N GLN A 99 0.13 -10.01 16.61
CA GLN A 99 0.19 -9.47 17.96
C GLN A 99 -1.05 -9.98 18.73
N PRO A 100 -0.87 -10.64 19.90
CA PRO A 100 -2.01 -11.05 20.72
C PRO A 100 -2.71 -9.81 21.29
N THR A 101 -4.04 -9.84 21.29
CA THR A 101 -4.90 -8.78 21.85
C THR A 101 -5.80 -9.34 22.94
N GLN A 102 -6.52 -8.48 23.66
CA GLN A 102 -7.50 -8.93 24.66
C GLN A 102 -8.65 -9.74 24.03
N ASP A 103 -9.01 -9.41 22.79
CA ASP A 103 -10.00 -10.13 22.00
C ASP A 103 -9.32 -10.87 20.85
N MET A 104 -8.97 -12.12 21.12
CA MET A 104 -8.31 -13.01 20.15
C MET A 104 -9.11 -13.27 18.87
N LYS A 105 -10.39 -12.86 18.77
CA LYS A 105 -11.14 -12.91 17.51
C LYS A 105 -10.74 -11.79 16.54
N ASN A 106 -10.24 -10.67 17.07
CA ASN A 106 -9.90 -9.46 16.32
C ASN A 106 -8.40 -9.33 16.04
N ILE A 107 -7.62 -10.40 16.18
CA ILE A 107 -6.22 -10.39 15.76
C ILE A 107 -6.13 -10.32 14.23
N ASN A 108 -5.06 -9.71 13.74
CA ASN A 108 -4.76 -9.58 12.31
C ASN A 108 -3.51 -10.41 11.94
N PRO A 109 -3.66 -11.73 11.73
CA PRO A 109 -2.54 -12.61 11.41
C PRO A 109 -2.05 -12.41 9.98
N VAL A 110 -0.73 -12.33 9.83
CA VAL A 110 -0.07 -12.13 8.53
C VAL A 110 0.76 -13.33 8.16
N LEU A 111 0.55 -13.86 6.95
CA LEU A 111 1.33 -14.96 6.40
C LEU A 111 2.78 -14.50 6.15
N VAL A 112 3.73 -15.18 6.80
CA VAL A 112 5.17 -14.88 6.76
C VAL A 112 5.99 -16.02 6.18
N TRP A 113 5.43 -17.23 6.11
CA TRP A 113 6.06 -18.36 5.44
C TRP A 113 5.00 -19.28 4.85
N SER A 114 5.15 -19.67 3.59
CA SER A 114 4.28 -20.62 2.91
C SER A 114 5.03 -21.34 1.80
N VAL A 115 4.59 -22.56 1.48
CA VAL A 115 5.14 -23.36 0.38
C VAL A 115 4.38 -23.13 -0.93
N SER A 116 3.08 -22.81 -0.87
CA SER A 116 2.26 -22.51 -2.07
C SER A 116 2.18 -21.01 -2.34
N GLY A 117 2.12 -20.18 -1.28
CA GLY A 117 1.88 -18.73 -1.38
C GLY A 117 0.48 -18.33 -1.88
N GLU A 118 -0.28 -19.28 -2.43
CA GLU A 118 -1.61 -19.10 -3.01
C GLU A 118 -2.67 -19.86 -2.21
N PRO A 119 -3.92 -19.35 -2.17
CA PRO A 119 -5.01 -20.00 -1.47
C PRO A 119 -5.48 -21.28 -2.17
N MET A 120 -5.96 -22.22 -1.38
CA MET A 120 -6.35 -23.55 -1.83
C MET A 120 -7.78 -23.89 -1.42
N GLN A 121 -8.50 -24.61 -2.27
CA GLN A 121 -9.84 -25.10 -1.93
C GLN A 121 -9.80 -26.36 -1.07
N THR A 122 -8.99 -27.36 -1.44
CA THR A 122 -8.75 -28.52 -0.60
C THR A 122 -7.26 -28.72 -0.36
N ALA A 123 -6.90 -28.88 0.90
CA ALA A 123 -5.53 -29.12 1.33
C ALA A 123 -5.51 -29.95 2.62
N GLN A 124 -4.55 -30.86 2.70
CA GLN A 124 -4.29 -31.65 3.89
C GLN A 124 -2.79 -31.65 4.17
N MET A 125 -2.41 -31.35 5.40
CA MET A 125 -1.05 -31.56 5.88
C MET A 125 -0.95 -32.92 6.57
N LEU A 126 0.11 -33.65 6.27
CA LEU A 126 0.37 -34.99 6.78
C LEU A 126 1.80 -35.08 7.30
N LEU A 127 1.95 -35.47 8.56
CA LEU A 127 3.21 -35.93 9.13
C LEU A 127 3.20 -37.46 9.14
N THR A 128 3.96 -38.07 8.22
CA THR A 128 3.94 -39.53 8.00
C THR A 128 4.70 -40.29 9.09
N LYS A 129 4.44 -41.60 9.20
CA LYS A 129 5.16 -42.49 10.13
C LYS A 129 6.66 -42.57 9.84
N GLU A 130 7.05 -42.34 8.59
CA GLU A 130 8.43 -42.30 8.13
C GLU A 130 9.11 -40.97 8.48
N GLY A 131 8.38 -40.01 9.06
CA GLY A 131 8.90 -38.73 9.49
C GLY A 131 8.97 -37.68 8.39
N ASP A 132 8.17 -37.82 7.32
CA ASP A 132 8.03 -36.81 6.26
C ASP A 132 6.84 -35.90 6.55
N LEU A 133 7.07 -34.58 6.59
CA LEU A 133 5.99 -33.60 6.60
C LEU A 133 5.68 -33.20 5.16
N GLY A 134 4.43 -33.40 4.74
CA GLY A 134 3.96 -33.11 3.39
C GLY A 134 2.64 -32.35 3.35
N LEU A 135 2.46 -31.56 2.28
CA LEU A 135 1.22 -30.90 1.94
C LEU A 135 0.62 -31.58 0.70
N LEU A 136 -0.62 -32.04 0.84
CA LEU A 136 -1.41 -32.71 -0.19
C LEU A 136 -2.56 -31.80 -0.60
N GLY A 137 -2.85 -31.75 -1.91
CA GLY A 137 -3.99 -31.04 -2.48
C GLY A 137 -5.13 -31.98 -2.84
N ASP A 138 -5.95 -31.54 -3.79
CA ASP A 138 -7.08 -32.28 -4.34
C ASP A 138 -6.69 -33.72 -4.70
N HIS A 139 -7.51 -34.68 -4.26
CA HIS A 139 -7.34 -36.12 -4.51
C HIS A 139 -6.02 -36.72 -3.99
N GLY A 140 -5.36 -36.08 -3.02
CA GLY A 140 -4.12 -36.57 -2.43
C GLY A 140 -2.86 -36.29 -3.26
N ASN A 141 -2.94 -35.41 -4.26
CA ASN A 141 -1.78 -35.00 -5.04
C ASN A 141 -0.77 -34.27 -4.16
N LYS A 142 0.48 -34.72 -4.18
CA LYS A 142 1.56 -34.12 -3.41
C LYS A 142 1.95 -32.76 -3.99
N ILE A 143 1.76 -31.70 -3.20
CA ILE A 143 2.17 -30.33 -3.56
C ILE A 143 3.60 -30.08 -3.10
N TRP A 144 3.92 -30.51 -1.87
CA TRP A 144 5.20 -30.26 -1.25
C TRP A 144 5.53 -31.28 -0.16
N SER A 145 6.81 -31.48 0.13
CA SER A 145 7.28 -32.16 1.34
C SER A 145 8.66 -31.69 1.77
N THR A 146 8.94 -31.90 3.06
CA THR A 146 10.26 -31.74 3.68
C THR A 146 11.32 -32.72 3.15
N ASN A 147 10.91 -33.84 2.54
CA ASN A 147 11.80 -34.90 2.06
C ASN A 147 12.67 -35.48 3.20
N THR A 148 12.03 -35.70 4.35
CA THR A 148 12.66 -36.23 5.56
C THR A 148 12.27 -37.67 5.87
N ALA A 149 11.56 -38.34 4.95
CA ALA A 149 11.24 -39.77 5.05
C ALA A 149 12.49 -40.61 5.38
N GLY A 150 12.43 -41.40 6.45
CA GLY A 150 13.51 -42.27 6.90
C GLY A 150 14.55 -41.59 7.80
N LYS A 151 14.38 -40.31 8.15
CA LYS A 151 15.28 -39.57 9.05
C LYS A 151 14.86 -39.64 10.53
N SER A 152 14.01 -40.59 10.90
CA SER A 152 13.58 -40.83 12.29
C SER A 152 12.98 -39.61 12.99
N ALA A 153 12.24 -38.76 12.27
CA ALA A 153 11.50 -37.66 12.87
C ALA A 153 10.51 -38.20 13.91
N VAL A 154 10.47 -37.59 15.10
CA VAL A 154 9.56 -37.98 16.18
C VAL A 154 8.47 -36.94 16.43
N GLY A 155 8.69 -35.71 16.00
CA GLY A 155 7.71 -34.65 16.16
C GLY A 155 8.02 -33.37 15.41
N LEU A 156 7.03 -32.48 15.44
CA LEU A 156 7.06 -31.13 14.91
C LEU A 156 6.91 -30.14 16.08
N ASN A 157 7.70 -29.06 16.11
CA ASN A 157 7.65 -28.04 17.15
C ASN A 157 7.71 -26.64 16.53
N LEU A 158 6.99 -25.69 17.14
CA LEU A 158 7.03 -24.27 16.80
C LEU A 158 7.76 -23.52 17.92
N THR A 159 8.90 -22.92 17.60
CA THR A 159 9.75 -22.20 18.57
C THR A 159 9.18 -20.82 18.94
N GLU A 160 9.75 -20.18 19.97
CA GLU A 160 9.37 -18.83 20.44
C GLU A 160 9.57 -17.73 19.41
N VAL A 161 10.46 -17.94 18.44
CA VAL A 161 10.78 -16.98 17.37
C VAL A 161 10.09 -17.30 16.04
N GLY A 162 9.18 -18.28 16.03
CA GLY A 162 8.43 -18.66 14.82
C GLY A 162 9.14 -19.65 13.91
N ASN A 163 10.24 -20.27 14.32
CA ASN A 163 10.86 -21.36 13.57
C ASN A 163 10.03 -22.65 13.73
N VAL A 164 9.63 -23.27 12.62
CA VAL A 164 8.95 -24.58 12.59
C VAL A 164 10.01 -25.64 12.37
N VAL A 165 10.18 -26.54 13.34
CA VAL A 165 11.26 -27.54 13.34
C VAL A 165 10.70 -28.95 13.40
N LEU A 166 11.24 -29.83 12.56
CA LEU A 166 11.14 -31.28 12.73
C LEU A 166 12.37 -31.75 13.50
N TYR A 167 12.17 -32.60 14.48
CA TYR A 167 13.24 -33.14 15.32
C TYR A 167 13.17 -34.65 15.43
N ASP A 168 14.32 -35.28 15.67
CA ASP A 168 14.46 -36.71 15.91
C ASP A 168 14.38 -37.07 17.41
N GLY A 169 14.51 -38.36 17.74
CA GLY A 169 14.45 -38.84 19.13
C GLY A 169 15.57 -38.35 20.05
N ASN A 170 16.60 -37.67 19.51
CA ASN A 170 17.70 -37.04 20.24
C ASN A 170 17.56 -35.51 20.29
N ASP A 171 16.37 -34.96 20.00
CA ASP A 171 16.10 -33.53 19.89
C ASP A 171 16.96 -32.81 18.82
N THR A 172 17.50 -33.55 17.85
CA THR A 172 18.29 -32.98 16.76
C THR A 172 17.34 -32.47 15.67
N ILE A 173 17.54 -31.22 15.24
CA ILE A 173 16.77 -30.61 14.15
C ILE A 173 17.13 -31.30 12.83
N ILE A 174 16.15 -31.97 12.21
CA ILE A 174 16.32 -32.64 10.91
C ILE A 174 15.86 -31.77 9.74
N TRP A 175 14.99 -30.79 10.02
CA TRP A 175 14.49 -29.79 9.06
C TRP A 175 13.95 -28.59 9.83
N GLN A 176 14.11 -27.39 9.29
CA GLN A 176 13.58 -26.17 9.87
C GLN A 176 13.12 -25.17 8.80
N SER A 177 12.04 -24.43 9.07
CA SER A 177 11.50 -23.45 8.12
C SER A 177 12.46 -22.28 7.87
N PHE A 178 13.28 -21.92 8.86
CA PHE A 178 14.23 -20.81 8.75
C PHE A 178 15.31 -20.99 7.68
N ASP A 179 15.62 -22.22 7.28
CA ASP A 179 16.55 -22.50 6.18
C ASP A 179 15.89 -22.42 4.79
N HIS A 180 14.58 -22.19 4.75
CA HIS A 180 13.78 -22.11 3.52
C HIS A 180 12.93 -20.83 3.51
N PRO A 181 13.52 -19.63 3.53
CA PRO A 181 12.76 -18.38 3.54
C PRO A 181 11.87 -18.26 2.29
N ALA A 182 10.67 -17.70 2.47
CA ALA A 182 9.74 -17.41 1.38
C ALA A 182 9.96 -15.99 0.85
N ASN A 183 9.07 -15.05 1.20
CA ASN A 183 9.23 -13.63 0.91
C ASN A 183 9.56 -12.80 2.16
N ALA A 184 9.56 -13.39 3.36
CA ALA A 184 9.81 -12.70 4.61
C ALA A 184 10.95 -13.33 5.42
N ILE A 185 11.52 -12.51 6.31
CA ILE A 185 12.48 -12.91 7.33
C ILE A 185 11.98 -12.48 8.71
N LEU A 186 11.97 -13.43 9.63
CA LEU A 186 11.49 -13.23 11.00
C LEU A 186 12.61 -12.87 11.98
N PRO A 187 12.28 -12.28 13.13
CA PRO A 187 13.24 -12.09 14.22
C PRO A 187 13.89 -13.41 14.62
N GLY A 188 15.22 -13.45 14.70
CA GLY A 188 15.99 -14.67 14.99
C GLY A 188 16.27 -15.57 13.77
N GLN A 189 15.71 -15.26 12.61
CA GLN A 189 16.10 -15.88 11.34
C GLN A 189 17.23 -15.10 10.69
N VAL A 190 18.14 -15.80 10.00
CA VAL A 190 19.25 -15.17 9.29
C VAL A 190 19.22 -15.62 7.82
N LEU A 191 19.14 -14.65 6.92
CA LEU A 191 19.34 -14.83 5.48
C LEU A 191 20.84 -14.95 5.21
N ARG A 192 21.29 -16.16 4.92
CA ARG A 192 22.69 -16.48 4.62
C ARG A 192 22.98 -16.33 3.12
N PRO A 193 24.26 -16.27 2.69
CA PRO A 193 24.60 -16.46 1.29
C PRO A 193 23.91 -17.71 0.72
N GLU A 194 23.52 -17.67 -0.56
CA GLU A 194 22.68 -18.66 -1.27
C GLU A 194 21.18 -18.66 -0.94
N MET A 195 20.77 -18.07 0.19
CA MET A 195 19.35 -17.89 0.48
C MET A 195 18.81 -16.67 -0.27
N LYS A 196 17.50 -16.70 -0.53
CA LYS A 196 16.80 -15.63 -1.25
C LYS A 196 15.40 -15.42 -0.71
N LEU A 197 14.99 -14.16 -0.63
CA LEU A 197 13.58 -13.82 -0.55
C LEU A 197 13.02 -13.74 -1.96
N THR A 198 11.83 -14.30 -2.19
CA THR A 198 11.18 -14.27 -3.50
C THR A 198 9.76 -13.75 -3.37
N ALA A 199 9.41 -12.71 -4.14
CA ALA A 199 8.07 -12.18 -4.22
C ALA A 199 7.57 -12.24 -5.66
N THR A 200 6.37 -12.76 -5.86
CA THR A 200 5.77 -12.91 -7.20
C THR A 200 4.61 -11.93 -7.34
N ALA A 201 4.71 -11.01 -8.29
CA ALA A 201 3.58 -10.22 -8.79
C ALA A 201 3.01 -10.89 -10.02
N SER A 202 1.70 -11.08 -10.08
CA SER A 202 1.01 -11.44 -11.32
C SER A 202 0.36 -10.18 -11.87
N ALA A 203 0.77 -9.72 -13.05
CA ALA A 203 0.09 -8.64 -13.74
C ALA A 203 -1.18 -9.16 -14.45
N PRO A 204 -2.19 -8.29 -14.70
CA PRO A 204 -3.44 -8.69 -15.36
C PRO A 204 -3.27 -9.27 -16.77
N ASP A 205 -2.15 -8.94 -17.44
CA ASP A 205 -1.77 -9.46 -18.75
C ASP A 205 -1.08 -10.85 -18.69
N GLY A 206 -0.94 -11.41 -17.48
CA GLY A 206 -0.29 -12.70 -17.25
C GLY A 206 1.24 -12.63 -17.12
N THR A 207 1.85 -11.44 -17.23
CA THR A 207 3.28 -11.28 -16.95
C THR A 207 3.54 -11.36 -15.45
N ALA A 208 4.30 -12.36 -15.02
CA ALA A 208 4.65 -12.54 -13.62
C ALA A 208 6.02 -11.92 -13.32
N GLY A 209 6.05 -10.80 -12.60
CA GLY A 209 7.28 -10.21 -12.09
C GLY A 209 7.76 -10.97 -10.86
N VAL A 210 8.82 -11.77 -10.99
CA VAL A 210 9.42 -12.49 -9.86
C VAL A 210 10.60 -11.68 -9.32
N TYR A 211 10.37 -10.98 -8.22
CA TYR A 211 11.37 -10.20 -7.48
C TYR A 211 12.17 -11.10 -6.55
N ARG A 212 13.46 -10.82 -6.43
CA ARG A 212 14.38 -11.52 -5.54
C ARG A 212 15.25 -10.56 -4.78
N PHE A 213 15.49 -10.89 -3.52
CA PHE A 213 16.48 -10.22 -2.67
C PHE A 213 17.45 -11.27 -2.11
N THR A 214 18.74 -11.02 -2.28
CA THR A 214 19.83 -11.92 -1.86
C THR A 214 20.93 -11.15 -1.14
N THR A 215 21.71 -11.90 -0.37
CA THR A 215 22.93 -11.42 0.27
C THR A 215 24.14 -12.14 -0.30
N ASP A 216 25.26 -11.43 -0.35
CA ASP A 216 26.55 -11.93 -0.79
C ASP A 216 27.64 -11.28 0.07
N ASP A 217 28.70 -12.02 0.40
CA ASP A 217 29.75 -11.58 1.33
C ASP A 217 30.76 -10.61 0.72
N GLN A 218 30.86 -10.54 -0.61
CA GLN A 218 31.72 -9.62 -1.35
C GLN A 218 30.96 -8.41 -1.89
N ILE A 219 29.68 -8.61 -2.22
CA ILE A 219 28.84 -7.66 -2.93
C ILE A 219 27.86 -6.96 -2.01
N GLY A 220 27.47 -7.55 -0.87
CA GLY A 220 26.47 -7.03 0.05
C GLY A 220 25.04 -7.42 -0.33
N PHE A 221 24.18 -6.44 -0.59
CA PHE A 221 22.77 -6.69 -0.96
C PHE A 221 22.55 -6.58 -2.45
N VAL A 222 21.71 -7.47 -2.98
CA VAL A 222 21.27 -7.45 -4.38
C VAL A 222 19.77 -7.65 -4.42
N ALA A 223 19.07 -6.74 -5.08
CA ALA A 223 17.67 -6.89 -5.42
C ALA A 223 17.48 -6.90 -6.94
N SER A 224 16.74 -7.87 -7.43
CA SER A 224 16.57 -8.13 -8.86
C SER A 224 15.14 -8.53 -9.21
N VAL A 225 14.79 -8.33 -10.48
CA VAL A 225 13.54 -8.82 -11.07
C VAL A 225 13.88 -9.84 -12.15
N THR A 226 13.15 -10.95 -12.17
CA THR A 226 13.31 -12.00 -13.18
C THR A 226 12.73 -11.51 -14.50
N THR A 227 13.46 -11.71 -15.58
CA THR A 227 12.98 -11.45 -16.95
C THR A 227 12.99 -12.73 -17.77
N ALA A 228 12.50 -12.66 -19.01
CA ALA A 228 12.51 -13.78 -19.94
C ALA A 228 13.89 -14.42 -20.16
N TYR A 229 14.97 -13.65 -20.06
CA TYR A 229 16.34 -14.11 -20.37
C TYR A 229 17.28 -14.13 -19.17
N SER A 230 17.27 -13.07 -18.35
CA SER A 230 18.19 -12.95 -17.21
C SER A 230 17.66 -12.04 -16.11
N PRO A 231 17.94 -12.31 -14.83
CA PRO A 231 17.55 -11.39 -13.76
C PRO A 231 18.20 -10.02 -13.96
N GLN A 232 17.39 -8.97 -13.94
CA GLN A 232 17.87 -7.59 -13.99
C GLN A 232 17.95 -7.00 -12.59
N ILE A 233 19.07 -6.37 -12.26
CA ILE A 233 19.33 -5.80 -10.94
C ILE A 233 18.81 -4.36 -10.93
N TYR A 234 17.97 -4.03 -9.94
CA TYR A 234 17.51 -2.65 -9.70
C TYR A 234 18.11 -2.04 -8.43
N TYR A 235 18.74 -2.87 -7.58
CA TYR A 235 19.45 -2.42 -6.40
C TYR A 235 20.66 -3.29 -6.10
N ARG A 236 21.80 -2.66 -5.82
CA ARG A 236 23.02 -3.34 -5.37
C ARG A 236 23.85 -2.42 -4.49
N THR A 237 24.37 -2.92 -3.38
CA THR A 237 25.29 -2.17 -2.51
C THR A 237 26.22 -3.08 -1.74
N GLY A 238 27.52 -2.74 -1.74
CA GLY A 238 28.55 -3.41 -0.94
C GLY A 238 28.90 -2.73 0.38
N ASN A 239 28.32 -1.56 0.65
CA ASN A 239 28.61 -0.77 1.86
C ASN A 239 27.44 -0.80 2.83
N VAL A 240 27.08 -1.98 3.32
CA VAL A 240 25.98 -2.11 4.29
C VAL A 240 26.45 -2.88 5.51
N ASN A 241 26.29 -2.28 6.69
CA ASN A 241 26.49 -2.96 7.97
C ASN A 241 25.15 -3.13 8.71
N LYS A 242 24.12 -2.37 8.31
CA LYS A 242 22.78 -2.38 8.91
C LYS A 242 21.77 -1.69 7.99
N MET A 243 20.52 -2.12 8.05
CA MET A 243 19.37 -1.38 7.53
C MET A 243 18.67 -0.66 8.68
N LYS A 244 18.33 0.60 8.46
CA LYS A 244 17.53 1.39 9.39
C LYS A 244 16.17 1.64 8.78
N SER A 245 15.13 1.64 9.60
CA SER A 245 13.84 2.20 9.21
C SER A 245 13.89 3.74 9.27
N ASP A 246 12.88 4.39 8.67
CA ASP A 246 12.68 5.85 8.68
C ASP A 246 12.63 6.45 10.09
N VAL A 247 12.30 5.64 11.10
CA VAL A 247 12.27 6.03 12.52
C VAL A 247 13.67 5.96 13.17
N GLY A 248 14.71 5.62 12.38
CA GLY A 248 16.10 5.48 12.82
C GLY A 248 16.39 4.20 13.60
N GLN A 249 15.39 3.35 13.83
CA GLN A 249 15.57 2.03 14.44
C GLN A 249 16.32 1.12 13.48
N VAL A 250 17.25 0.33 14.02
CA VAL A 250 17.94 -0.70 13.25
C VAL A 250 16.95 -1.84 13.02
N ALA A 251 16.49 -1.99 11.78
CA ALA A 251 15.58 -3.06 11.41
C ALA A 251 16.31 -4.40 11.41
N ALA A 252 17.51 -4.47 10.82
CA ALA A 252 18.35 -5.67 10.84
C ALA A 252 19.82 -5.33 10.55
N LEU A 253 20.72 -6.13 11.12
CA LEU A 253 22.16 -6.04 10.86
C LEU A 253 22.56 -6.91 9.66
N TYR A 254 23.65 -6.50 9.02
CA TYR A 254 24.36 -7.31 8.04
C TYR A 254 25.79 -7.55 8.52
N LYS A 255 26.21 -8.81 8.53
CA LYS A 255 27.52 -9.23 9.02
C LYS A 255 27.98 -10.48 8.30
N ASN A 256 29.19 -10.45 7.73
CA ASN A 256 29.82 -11.58 7.03
C ASN A 256 28.89 -12.26 6.00
N GLY A 257 28.29 -11.48 5.10
CA GLY A 257 27.38 -12.02 4.07
C GLY A 257 25.97 -12.39 4.57
N SER A 258 25.70 -12.28 5.87
CA SER A 258 24.44 -12.69 6.48
C SER A 258 23.60 -11.49 6.92
N PHE A 259 22.28 -11.56 6.74
CA PHE A 259 21.32 -10.50 7.05
C PHE A 259 20.18 -11.00 7.95
N GLY A 260 19.68 -10.16 8.85
CA GLY A 260 18.52 -10.51 9.68
C GLY A 260 18.81 -10.67 11.16
N GLU A 261 19.98 -10.24 11.64
CA GLU A 261 20.18 -10.10 13.09
C GLU A 261 19.43 -8.85 13.56
N PHE A 262 18.23 -9.08 14.10
CA PHE A 262 17.36 -8.06 14.69
C PHE A 262 17.82 -7.74 16.11
N ASP A 263 17.93 -6.46 16.47
CA ASP A 263 18.39 -6.02 17.81
C ASP A 263 17.24 -5.40 18.62
N PHE A 264 16.37 -6.25 19.17
CA PHE A 264 15.30 -5.81 20.07
C PHE A 264 14.85 -6.88 21.08
N PRO A 265 14.23 -6.48 22.21
CA PRO A 265 13.70 -7.41 23.20
C PRO A 265 12.60 -8.34 22.64
N PRO A 266 12.51 -9.61 23.08
CA PRO A 266 11.42 -10.52 22.68
C PRO A 266 10.00 -10.02 23.04
N THR A 267 9.90 -9.07 23.98
CA THR A 267 8.64 -8.41 24.38
C THR A 267 8.23 -7.27 23.45
N SER A 268 9.03 -6.94 22.44
CA SER A 268 8.68 -5.94 21.44
C SER A 268 7.45 -6.34 20.64
N LEU A 269 6.78 -5.34 20.05
CA LEU A 269 5.65 -5.57 19.15
C LEU A 269 6.06 -6.45 17.98
N ALA A 270 5.09 -7.18 17.44
CA ALA A 270 5.29 -8.05 16.31
C ALA A 270 5.85 -7.26 15.12
N GLN A 271 6.95 -7.76 14.55
CA GLN A 271 7.63 -7.14 13.43
C GLN A 271 8.44 -8.14 12.62
N PHE A 272 8.62 -7.86 11.34
CA PHE A 272 9.36 -8.69 10.39
C PHE A 272 9.76 -7.89 9.15
N ILE A 273 10.64 -8.42 8.32
CA ILE A 273 11.00 -7.81 7.03
C ILE A 273 10.45 -8.68 5.91
N ARG A 274 9.88 -8.07 4.87
CA ARG A 274 9.29 -8.77 3.73
C ARG A 274 9.60 -8.08 2.41
N LEU A 275 9.97 -8.88 1.43
CA LEU A 275 10.00 -8.47 0.03
C LEU A 275 8.55 -8.49 -0.50
N GLU A 276 8.06 -7.32 -0.86
CA GLU A 276 6.71 -7.14 -1.39
C GLU A 276 6.67 -7.40 -2.89
N LYS A 277 5.44 -7.61 -3.41
CA LYS A 277 5.20 -7.89 -4.83
C LYS A 277 5.58 -6.71 -5.75
N ASP A 278 5.77 -5.51 -5.20
CA ASP A 278 6.25 -4.31 -5.89
C ASP A 278 7.78 -4.19 -5.92
N GLY A 279 8.51 -5.19 -5.40
CA GLY A 279 9.97 -5.20 -5.28
C GLY A 279 10.52 -4.41 -4.09
N HIS A 280 9.68 -3.78 -3.27
CA HIS A 280 10.15 -3.05 -2.10
C HIS A 280 10.47 -4.03 -0.97
N LEU A 281 11.54 -3.78 -0.22
CA LEU A 281 11.88 -4.57 0.95
C LEU A 281 11.39 -3.81 2.19
N LYS A 282 10.21 -4.19 2.70
CA LYS A 282 9.55 -3.45 3.76
C LYS A 282 9.83 -4.05 5.13
N HIS A 283 10.13 -3.21 6.12
CA HIS A 283 10.04 -3.55 7.53
C HIS A 283 8.62 -3.26 7.99
N LEU A 284 7.94 -4.31 8.45
CA LEU A 284 6.58 -4.23 8.98
C LEU A 284 6.62 -4.29 10.50
N VAL A 285 5.97 -3.32 11.13
CA VAL A 285 5.83 -3.21 12.59
C VAL A 285 4.35 -3.07 12.90
N TYR A 286 3.86 -3.94 13.78
CA TYR A 286 2.48 -3.87 14.25
C TYR A 286 2.24 -2.59 15.07
N ASP A 287 1.09 -1.97 14.84
CA ASP A 287 0.65 -0.75 15.51
C ASP A 287 -0.63 -1.02 16.31
N GLU A 288 -0.48 -0.98 17.63
CA GLU A 288 -1.58 -1.24 18.57
C GLU A 288 -2.71 -0.21 18.46
N TYR A 289 -2.42 1.03 18.00
CA TYR A 289 -3.42 2.09 17.92
C TYR A 289 -4.37 1.90 16.73
N SER A 290 -3.82 1.49 15.58
CA SER A 290 -4.60 1.24 14.36
C SER A 290 -5.09 -0.21 14.24
N ASN A 291 -4.55 -1.13 15.07
CA ASN A 291 -4.71 -2.57 14.91
C ASN A 291 -4.29 -3.06 13.52
N ASP A 292 -3.22 -2.47 12.98
CA ASP A 292 -2.73 -2.72 11.63
C ASP A 292 -1.20 -2.74 11.58
N TRP A 293 -0.64 -3.05 10.42
CA TRP A 293 0.80 -3.13 10.18
C TRP A 293 1.31 -1.89 9.47
N ASN A 294 2.19 -1.15 10.12
CA ASN A 294 2.92 -0.05 9.50
C ASN A 294 4.10 -0.62 8.71
N ALA A 295 4.22 -0.24 7.43
CA ALA A 295 5.27 -0.70 6.54
C ALA A 295 6.20 0.45 6.14
N VAL A 296 7.50 0.22 6.26
CA VAL A 296 8.56 1.16 5.88
C VAL A 296 9.48 0.50 4.87
N ASP A 297 9.70 1.13 3.71
CA ASP A 297 10.61 0.60 2.69
C ASP A 297 12.08 0.86 3.05
N LEU A 298 12.81 -0.22 3.33
CA LEU A 298 14.22 -0.18 3.72
C LEU A 298 15.16 0.21 2.57
N LEU A 299 14.65 0.20 1.33
CA LEU A 299 15.41 0.53 0.13
C LEU A 299 15.10 1.94 -0.40
N ALA A 300 14.10 2.64 0.15
CA ALA A 300 13.59 3.90 -0.37
C ALA A 300 14.68 4.97 -0.55
N ASP A 301 15.51 5.22 0.48
CA ASP A 301 16.59 6.21 0.42
C ASP A 301 17.64 5.90 -0.66
N GLN A 302 17.81 4.62 -0.99
CA GLN A 302 18.91 4.16 -1.85
C GLN A 302 18.48 3.83 -3.26
N VAL A 303 17.22 3.43 -3.48
CA VAL A 303 16.60 3.17 -4.78
C VAL A 303 15.87 4.43 -5.27
N GLY A 304 15.25 5.18 -4.37
CA GLY A 304 14.44 6.34 -4.71
C GLY A 304 13.17 5.97 -5.47
N ASP A 305 12.37 6.99 -5.75
CA ASP A 305 11.01 6.84 -6.26
C ASP A 305 10.90 6.06 -7.57
N CYS A 306 11.77 6.33 -8.55
CA CYS A 306 11.54 5.89 -9.93
C CYS A 306 12.29 4.62 -10.37
N ARG A 307 13.22 4.08 -9.57
CA ARG A 307 14.07 2.95 -10.00
C ARG A 307 13.44 1.57 -9.80
N TYR A 308 12.30 1.48 -9.12
CA TYR A 308 11.58 0.21 -9.02
C TYR A 308 11.03 -0.23 -10.39
N PRO A 309 11.24 -1.48 -10.82
CA PRO A 309 10.97 -1.92 -12.21
C PRO A 309 9.56 -1.67 -12.73
N LEU A 310 8.54 -1.70 -11.87
CA LEU A 310 7.13 -1.52 -12.25
C LEU A 310 6.45 -0.35 -11.53
N VAL A 311 7.21 0.66 -11.08
CA VAL A 311 6.66 1.80 -10.32
C VAL A 311 5.53 2.54 -11.07
N CYS A 312 5.65 2.67 -12.39
CA CYS A 312 4.64 3.24 -13.27
C CYS A 312 4.01 2.17 -14.17
N GLY A 313 4.02 0.91 -13.73
CA GLY A 313 3.55 -0.22 -14.52
C GLY A 313 4.24 -0.36 -15.88
N SER A 314 3.62 -1.14 -16.76
CA SER A 314 4.22 -1.48 -18.05
C SER A 314 4.26 -0.28 -19.00
N TYR A 315 5.41 -0.03 -19.63
CA TYR A 315 5.70 1.09 -20.53
C TYR A 315 5.53 2.51 -19.95
N GLY A 316 5.23 2.64 -18.66
CA GLY A 316 5.08 3.95 -18.00
C GLY A 316 6.42 4.65 -17.80
N ILE A 317 6.38 5.98 -17.80
CA ILE A 317 7.55 6.84 -17.57
C ILE A 317 7.38 7.52 -16.21
N CYS A 318 8.35 7.32 -15.32
CA CYS A 318 8.38 7.93 -13.99
C CYS A 318 9.16 9.24 -13.99
N SER A 319 8.50 10.33 -13.58
CA SER A 319 9.10 11.64 -13.30
C SER A 319 9.21 11.87 -11.78
N HIS A 320 10.00 12.88 -11.38
CA HIS A 320 10.18 13.29 -9.98
C HIS A 320 8.85 13.44 -9.22
N GLY A 321 8.79 12.92 -7.99
CA GLY A 321 7.58 12.92 -7.16
C GLY A 321 6.55 11.87 -7.57
N LEU A 322 7.01 10.72 -8.09
CA LEU A 322 6.18 9.57 -8.51
C LEU A 322 5.10 9.93 -9.53
N GLN A 323 5.40 10.87 -10.43
CA GLN A 323 4.46 11.23 -11.50
C GLN A 323 4.63 10.28 -12.68
N CYS A 324 3.62 9.43 -12.90
CA CYS A 324 3.61 8.47 -14.00
C CYS A 324 2.91 9.02 -15.24
N LYS A 325 3.55 8.81 -16.40
CA LYS A 325 3.12 9.31 -17.72
C LYS A 325 3.18 8.19 -18.75
N CYS A 326 2.25 8.18 -19.70
CA CYS A 326 2.32 7.25 -20.83
C CYS A 326 2.94 7.90 -22.08
N PRO A 327 3.76 7.16 -22.83
CA PRO A 327 4.24 7.61 -24.12
C PRO A 327 3.05 7.71 -25.09
N SER A 328 2.97 8.80 -25.84
CA SER A 328 1.90 9.06 -26.81
C SER A 328 2.45 9.22 -28.22
N ARG A 329 1.63 8.86 -29.22
CA ARG A 329 1.95 9.08 -30.65
C ARG A 329 1.84 10.55 -31.04
N THR A 330 1.01 11.31 -30.34
CA THR A 330 1.01 12.77 -30.43
C THR A 330 2.04 13.30 -29.44
N LYS A 331 2.61 14.49 -29.66
CA LYS A 331 3.52 15.13 -28.69
C LYS A 331 2.84 15.49 -27.34
N GLN A 332 1.67 14.93 -27.04
CA GLN A 332 0.90 15.14 -25.83
C GLN A 332 0.97 13.90 -24.95
N ILE A 333 1.49 14.08 -23.75
CA ILE A 333 1.57 13.05 -22.73
C ILE A 333 0.16 12.79 -22.19
N GLU A 334 -0.32 11.54 -22.27
CA GLU A 334 -1.59 11.14 -21.66
C GLU A 334 -1.38 10.73 -20.19
N GLN A 335 -2.33 11.14 -19.34
CA GLN A 335 -2.29 10.89 -17.90
C GLN A 335 -2.67 9.44 -17.60
N MET A 336 -1.85 8.76 -16.81
CA MET A 336 -1.94 7.33 -16.54
C MET A 336 -3.01 7.00 -15.47
N ASP A 337 -3.66 5.85 -15.61
CA ASP A 337 -4.39 5.18 -14.54
C ASP A 337 -3.41 4.30 -13.72
N PRO A 338 -3.18 4.56 -12.42
CA PRO A 338 -2.11 3.95 -11.62
C PRO A 338 -2.12 2.41 -11.53
N SER A 339 -3.26 1.74 -11.74
CA SER A 339 -3.39 0.28 -11.60
C SER A 339 -3.19 -0.51 -12.90
N SER A 340 -3.03 0.18 -14.03
CA SER A 340 -3.34 -0.42 -15.35
C SER A 340 -2.19 -0.39 -16.35
N GLY A 341 -1.01 0.13 -15.99
CA GLY A 341 0.07 0.32 -16.98
C GLY A 341 -0.33 1.31 -18.09
N CYS A 342 0.42 1.33 -19.18
CA CYS A 342 0.01 2.04 -20.40
C CYS A 342 -0.69 1.09 -21.38
N ASN A 343 -2.02 0.97 -21.25
CA ASN A 343 -2.88 0.06 -22.03
C ASN A 343 -3.04 0.42 -23.52
N SER A 344 -2.74 1.67 -23.93
CA SER A 344 -2.87 2.11 -25.33
C SER A 344 -1.78 1.55 -26.26
N ILE A 345 -0.80 0.82 -25.72
CA ILE A 345 0.19 0.08 -26.49
C ILE A 345 -0.33 -1.35 -26.63
N SER A 346 -1.08 -1.61 -27.71
CA SER A 346 -1.64 -2.94 -27.97
C SER A 346 -0.53 -4.01 -27.96
N PRO A 347 -0.81 -5.23 -27.45
CA PRO A 347 0.15 -6.32 -27.48
C PRO A 347 0.63 -6.53 -28.91
N VAL A 348 1.94 -6.39 -29.10
CA VAL A 348 2.60 -6.45 -30.41
C VAL A 348 2.26 -7.80 -31.06
N SER A 349 1.57 -7.76 -32.19
CA SER A 349 1.46 -8.94 -33.05
C SER A 349 2.84 -9.18 -33.66
N CYS A 350 3.48 -10.27 -33.26
CA CYS A 350 4.90 -10.49 -33.55
C CYS A 350 5.25 -10.58 -35.04
N ASP A 351 4.25 -10.76 -35.91
CA ASP A 351 4.41 -10.94 -37.36
C ASP A 351 3.79 -9.81 -38.22
N SER A 352 3.38 -8.66 -37.65
CA SER A 352 2.93 -7.56 -38.49
C SER A 352 4.12 -6.84 -39.15
N GLN A 353 4.05 -6.67 -40.48
CA GLN A 353 4.95 -5.78 -41.23
C GLN A 353 4.72 -4.30 -40.89
N ASP A 354 3.64 -4.00 -40.17
CA ASP A 354 3.20 -2.66 -39.77
C ASP A 354 3.66 -2.27 -38.33
N ASN A 355 4.73 -2.90 -37.84
CA ASN A 355 5.34 -2.52 -36.57
C ASN A 355 6.09 -1.19 -36.72
N THR A 356 5.67 -0.19 -35.94
CA THR A 356 6.30 1.14 -35.87
C THR A 356 6.86 1.39 -34.47
N PHE A 357 7.50 2.54 -34.27
CA PHE A 357 8.07 2.93 -32.98
C PHE A 357 7.50 4.25 -32.49
N VAL A 358 7.20 4.31 -31.19
CA VAL A 358 7.02 5.57 -30.46
C VAL A 358 8.37 5.92 -29.83
N ALA A 359 8.91 7.08 -30.19
CA ALA A 359 10.17 7.58 -29.65
C ALA A 359 9.93 8.39 -28.38
N VAL A 360 10.69 8.11 -27.34
CA VAL A 360 10.75 8.88 -26.11
C VAL A 360 12.20 9.32 -25.90
N GLU A 361 12.41 10.63 -25.86
CA GLU A 361 13.72 11.23 -25.68
C GLU A 361 13.99 11.52 -24.20
N ASP A 362 15.28 11.64 -23.84
CA ASP A 362 15.74 11.98 -22.49
C ASP A 362 15.11 11.12 -21.38
N VAL A 363 15.15 9.81 -21.60
CA VAL A 363 14.75 8.81 -20.60
C VAL A 363 15.95 7.96 -20.17
N THR A 364 15.79 7.19 -19.10
CA THR A 364 16.77 6.23 -18.63
C THR A 364 16.06 4.98 -18.09
N TYR A 365 16.85 3.96 -17.75
CA TYR A 365 16.39 2.65 -17.34
C TYR A 365 17.18 2.15 -16.14
N PHE A 366 16.52 1.49 -15.18
CA PHE A 366 17.10 1.22 -13.86
C PHE A 366 18.38 0.38 -13.96
N ALA A 367 18.41 -0.60 -14.86
CA ALA A 367 19.54 -1.49 -15.05
C ALA A 367 20.74 -0.79 -15.71
N LEU A 368 20.50 0.25 -16.53
CA LEU A 368 21.57 1.04 -17.14
C LEU A 368 22.31 1.88 -16.09
N LEU A 369 21.59 2.43 -15.11
CA LEU A 369 22.19 3.24 -14.04
C LEU A 369 23.16 2.44 -13.16
N LEU A 370 22.95 1.13 -13.06
CA LEU A 370 23.81 0.22 -12.30
C LEU A 370 24.87 -0.47 -13.16
N ASN A 371 24.93 -0.18 -14.47
CA ASN A 371 25.71 -0.92 -15.46
C ASN A 371 25.49 -2.45 -15.34
N SER A 372 24.27 -2.87 -15.00
CA SER A 372 23.95 -4.29 -14.78
C SER A 372 23.58 -5.02 -16.06
N ILE A 373 23.44 -4.29 -17.17
CA ILE A 373 23.24 -4.84 -18.51
C ILE A 373 24.31 -4.32 -19.46
N GLY A 374 24.82 -5.22 -20.32
CA GLY A 374 25.75 -4.87 -21.40
C GLY A 374 25.00 -4.43 -22.65
N ALA A 375 25.67 -3.68 -23.53
CA ALA A 375 25.10 -3.33 -24.83
C ALA A 375 24.94 -4.59 -25.69
N ASP A 376 23.78 -4.75 -26.35
CA ASP A 376 23.58 -5.78 -27.36
C ASP A 376 24.41 -5.48 -28.62
N ILE A 377 24.50 -4.19 -28.96
CA ILE A 377 25.27 -3.69 -30.11
C ILE A 377 25.94 -2.38 -29.71
N SER A 378 27.27 -2.35 -29.76
CA SER A 378 28.06 -1.14 -29.50
C SER A 378 28.47 -0.44 -30.79
N ASN A 379 28.73 0.86 -30.69
CA ASN A 379 29.17 1.71 -31.80
C ASN A 379 28.26 1.58 -33.04
N THR A 380 26.96 1.81 -32.83
CA THR A 380 25.92 1.68 -33.85
C THR A 380 25.05 2.92 -33.91
N THR A 381 24.18 3.03 -34.92
CA THR A 381 23.23 4.13 -35.05
C THR A 381 21.87 3.78 -34.44
N ALA A 382 21.08 4.80 -34.11
CA ALA A 382 19.71 4.62 -33.60
C ALA A 382 18.82 3.83 -34.58
N GLU A 383 18.99 4.05 -35.89
CA GLU A 383 18.28 3.35 -36.95
C GLU A 383 18.64 1.86 -36.98
N SER A 384 19.94 1.54 -36.89
CA SER A 384 20.42 0.16 -36.83
C SER A 384 19.90 -0.57 -35.59
N CYS A 385 19.79 0.15 -34.46
CA CYS A 385 19.22 -0.38 -33.22
C CYS A 385 17.73 -0.72 -33.36
N LYS A 386 16.94 0.17 -33.99
CA LYS A 386 15.52 -0.08 -34.31
C LYS A 386 15.35 -1.30 -35.21
N GLU A 387 16.15 -1.41 -36.27
CA GLU A 387 16.12 -2.55 -37.20
C GLU A 387 16.51 -3.87 -36.51
N ALA A 388 17.48 -3.84 -35.59
CA ALA A 388 17.83 -5.01 -34.79
C ALA A 388 16.67 -5.46 -33.89
N CYS A 389 15.95 -4.52 -33.27
CA CYS A 389 14.76 -4.82 -32.48
C CYS A 389 13.63 -5.41 -33.33
N LEU A 390 13.37 -4.86 -34.52
CA LEU A 390 12.38 -5.39 -35.45
C LEU A 390 12.71 -6.83 -35.86
N ARG A 391 13.98 -7.12 -36.16
CA ARG A 391 14.46 -8.47 -36.52
C ARG A 391 14.33 -9.48 -35.38
N LYS A 392 14.37 -9.05 -34.11
CA LYS A 392 14.18 -9.92 -32.93
C LYS A 392 12.71 -10.31 -32.67
N GLY A 393 11.74 -9.85 -33.47
CA GLY A 393 10.34 -10.32 -33.36
C GLY A 393 9.72 -10.02 -31.99
N CYS A 394 9.21 -11.05 -31.31
CA CYS A 394 8.66 -10.94 -29.94
C CYS A 394 9.74 -10.72 -28.86
N SER A 395 11.02 -10.95 -29.19
CA SER A 395 12.12 -10.88 -28.23
C SER A 395 12.61 -9.45 -27.99
N CYS A 396 12.01 -8.44 -28.64
CA CYS A 396 12.29 -7.04 -28.39
C CYS A 396 11.00 -6.21 -28.46
N THR A 397 10.68 -5.56 -27.33
CA THR A 397 9.56 -4.63 -27.17
C THR A 397 10.04 -3.19 -27.07
N ILE A 398 11.24 -2.96 -26.55
CA ILE A 398 11.85 -1.64 -26.42
C ILE A 398 13.31 -1.69 -26.89
N ALA A 399 13.70 -0.78 -27.79
CA ALA A 399 15.09 -0.52 -28.12
C ALA A 399 15.56 0.76 -27.42
N LEU A 400 16.54 0.65 -26.52
CA LEU A 400 17.18 1.80 -25.90
C LEU A 400 18.47 2.14 -26.65
N PHE A 401 18.64 3.40 -26.99
CA PHE A 401 19.84 3.91 -27.64
C PHE A 401 20.49 4.99 -26.78
N ARG A 402 21.69 4.71 -26.26
CA ARG A 402 22.48 5.64 -25.45
C ARG A 402 23.54 6.28 -26.33
N ASN A 403 23.44 7.60 -26.50
CA ASN A 403 24.39 8.34 -27.32
C ASN A 403 25.75 8.49 -26.62
N GLN A 404 26.84 8.32 -27.37
CA GLN A 404 28.18 8.68 -26.91
C GLN A 404 28.48 10.10 -27.38
N THR A 405 29.00 10.94 -26.50
CA THR A 405 29.05 12.40 -26.68
C THR A 405 29.89 12.89 -27.86
N ASP A 406 30.70 12.02 -28.46
CA ASP A 406 31.73 12.40 -29.44
C ASP A 406 31.44 11.93 -30.88
N PHE A 407 30.45 11.05 -31.09
CA PHE A 407 30.13 10.46 -32.41
C PHE A 407 28.62 10.36 -32.64
N SER A 408 28.19 10.17 -33.89
CA SER A 408 26.79 9.81 -34.23
C SER A 408 26.41 8.39 -33.78
N ASP A 409 27.38 7.67 -33.23
CA ASP A 409 27.31 6.26 -32.89
C ASP A 409 27.19 6.12 -31.36
N GLY A 410 26.45 5.10 -30.93
CA GLY A 410 26.15 4.86 -29.53
C GLY A 410 25.96 3.39 -29.22
N ASP A 411 25.52 3.11 -28.00
CA ASP A 411 25.24 1.77 -27.51
C ASP A 411 23.73 1.47 -27.59
N CYS A 412 23.41 0.30 -28.13
CA CYS A 412 22.06 -0.21 -28.31
C CYS A 412 21.78 -1.34 -27.32
N TYR A 413 20.61 -1.28 -26.68
CA TYR A 413 20.12 -2.28 -25.74
C TYR A 413 18.71 -2.73 -26.16
N LEU A 414 18.49 -4.03 -26.27
CA LEU A 414 17.26 -4.62 -26.78
C LEU A 414 16.51 -5.31 -25.64
N LEU A 415 15.43 -4.70 -25.17
CA LEU A 415 14.66 -5.19 -24.03
C LEU A 415 13.43 -5.98 -24.49
N SER A 416 13.20 -7.13 -23.87
CA SER A 416 11.98 -7.93 -24.04
C SER A 416 10.84 -7.49 -23.12
N ASP A 417 11.19 -7.05 -21.91
CA ASP A 417 10.24 -6.80 -20.83
C ASP A 417 9.81 -5.34 -20.82
N SER A 418 8.53 -5.12 -20.55
CA SER A 418 7.87 -3.82 -20.64
C SER A 418 7.95 -3.01 -19.34
N PHE A 419 9.08 -3.02 -18.63
CA PHE A 419 9.24 -2.29 -17.36
C PHE A 419 9.14 -0.76 -17.50
N SER A 420 8.98 -0.08 -16.37
CA SER A 420 8.91 1.38 -16.31
C SER A 420 10.23 2.03 -16.75
N LEU A 421 10.12 3.11 -17.52
CA LEU A 421 11.20 4.03 -17.87
C LEU A 421 11.22 5.18 -16.85
N MET A 422 12.31 5.95 -16.85
CA MET A 422 12.46 7.12 -15.97
C MET A 422 12.89 8.33 -16.77
N ASP A 423 12.45 9.52 -16.38
CA ASP A 423 12.99 10.75 -16.95
C ASP A 423 14.49 10.87 -16.62
N ASN A 424 15.27 11.33 -17.60
CA ASN A 424 16.71 11.48 -17.49
C ASN A 424 17.12 12.76 -16.76
N VAL A 425 16.67 12.93 -15.51
CA VAL A 425 16.96 14.14 -14.70
C VAL A 425 18.43 14.20 -14.27
N TYR A 426 19.12 13.05 -14.22
CA TYR A 426 20.45 12.92 -13.64
C TYR A 426 21.51 12.25 -14.54
N GLY A 427 21.16 11.82 -15.76
CA GLY A 427 22.12 11.13 -16.62
C GLY A 427 22.94 12.09 -17.47
N ASN A 428 24.27 11.90 -17.46
CA ASN A 428 25.21 12.63 -18.32
C ASN A 428 25.09 12.27 -19.82
N HIS A 429 24.26 11.29 -20.17
CA HIS A 429 24.08 10.81 -21.53
C HIS A 429 22.62 10.89 -21.94
N SER A 430 22.35 11.41 -23.14
CA SER A 430 21.02 11.34 -23.75
C SER A 430 20.73 9.89 -24.16
N THR A 431 19.74 9.27 -23.54
CA THR A 431 19.24 7.95 -23.95
C THR A 431 17.83 8.11 -24.50
N SER A 432 17.61 7.53 -25.67
CA SER A 432 16.31 7.50 -26.34
C SER A 432 15.72 6.10 -26.27
N ALA A 433 14.44 5.99 -25.95
CA ALA A 433 13.69 4.74 -25.99
C ALA A 433 12.80 4.70 -27.24
N PHE A 434 12.86 3.59 -27.96
CA PHE A 434 11.98 3.30 -29.09
C PHE A 434 11.09 2.12 -28.72
N ILE A 435 9.83 2.42 -28.39
CA ILE A 435 8.84 1.43 -27.96
C ILE A 435 8.11 0.91 -29.18
N LYS A 436 8.14 -0.40 -29.40
CA LYS A 436 7.53 -1.07 -30.55
C LYS A 436 6.00 -1.07 -30.39
N VAL A 437 5.28 -0.58 -31.40
CA VAL A 437 3.82 -0.51 -31.42
C VAL A 437 3.27 -1.03 -32.76
N ASN A 438 2.06 -1.59 -32.76
CA ASN A 438 1.40 -2.06 -33.98
C ASN A 438 0.58 -0.93 -34.61
N ASP A 439 0.66 -0.72 -35.93
CA ASP A 439 -0.06 0.38 -36.61
C ASP A 439 -1.53 0.04 -36.98
N SER A 440 -2.01 -1.17 -36.62
CA SER A 440 -3.33 -1.64 -37.00
C SER A 440 -4.48 -1.09 -36.11
N SER A 441 -4.66 0.23 -36.08
CA SER A 441 -5.94 0.84 -35.72
C SER A 441 -6.01 2.30 -36.16
N ASP A 442 -6.07 2.53 -37.47
CA ASP A 442 -6.86 3.63 -37.99
C ASP A 442 -7.85 3.05 -38.99
N THR A 443 -9.01 2.64 -38.46
CA THR A 443 -10.22 2.55 -39.29
C THR A 443 -10.40 3.94 -39.86
N ARG A 444 -9.88 4.18 -41.07
CA ARG A 444 -10.17 5.39 -41.83
C ARG A 444 -11.68 5.52 -41.82
N MET A 445 -12.20 6.40 -40.99
CA MET A 445 -13.60 6.74 -41.00
C MET A 445 -13.80 7.57 -42.26
N THR A 446 -13.88 6.89 -43.40
CA THR A 446 -14.47 7.44 -44.61
C THR A 446 -15.89 7.79 -44.24
N LEU A 447 -16.09 9.07 -43.89
CA LEU A 447 -17.40 9.68 -43.80
C LEU A 447 -18.15 9.34 -45.10
N PRO A 448 -19.39 8.82 -45.02
CA PRO A 448 -20.18 8.58 -46.22
C PRO A 448 -20.42 9.91 -46.94
N ILE A 449 -19.92 9.98 -48.17
CA ILE A 449 -20.19 11.06 -49.12
C ILE A 449 -21.68 10.99 -49.47
N PHE A 450 -22.49 11.85 -48.83
CA PHE A 450 -23.84 12.12 -49.29
C PHE A 450 -23.78 13.09 -50.49
N PRO A 451 -24.32 12.74 -51.67
CA PRO A 451 -24.33 13.65 -52.81
C PRO A 451 -25.37 14.74 -52.57
N ARG A 452 -24.93 15.97 -52.28
CA ARG A 452 -25.83 17.12 -52.15
C ARG A 452 -25.73 18.02 -53.38
N LYS A 453 -26.81 17.97 -54.15
CA LYS A 453 -27.18 18.71 -55.36
C LYS A 453 -26.85 20.21 -55.30
N ASN A 454 -26.17 20.68 -56.34
CA ASN A 454 -25.92 22.09 -56.66
C ASN A 454 -27.20 22.93 -56.69
N ARG A 455 -27.14 24.11 -56.05
CA ARG A 455 -27.90 25.29 -56.53
C ARG A 455 -27.26 26.60 -56.06
N GLY A 456 -26.69 27.32 -57.04
CA GLY A 456 -26.82 28.76 -57.25
C GLY A 456 -26.41 29.72 -56.14
N ARG A 457 -25.27 30.38 -56.34
CA ARG A 457 -24.87 31.64 -55.69
C ARG A 457 -25.64 32.81 -56.33
N THR A 458 -26.34 33.63 -55.55
CA THR A 458 -26.50 35.07 -55.83
C THR A 458 -26.58 35.86 -54.53
N VAL A 459 -25.82 36.95 -54.52
CA VAL A 459 -25.50 37.90 -53.44
C VAL A 459 -26.67 38.85 -53.15
N LEU A 460 -26.89 39.22 -51.87
CA LEU A 460 -27.11 40.63 -51.48
C LEU A 460 -26.88 40.84 -49.97
N ILE A 461 -25.82 41.59 -49.66
CA ILE A 461 -25.48 42.18 -48.37
C ILE A 461 -26.36 43.41 -48.17
N ILE A 462 -26.88 43.62 -46.95
CA ILE A 462 -26.93 44.90 -46.20
C ILE A 462 -27.76 44.62 -44.93
N GLY A 463 -27.11 44.65 -43.76
CA GLY A 463 -27.83 44.59 -42.46
C GLY A 463 -27.12 43.89 -41.30
N THR A 464 -25.84 43.51 -41.39
CA THR A 464 -25.19 42.70 -40.33
C THR A 464 -23.88 43.26 -39.80
N THR A 465 -23.60 44.56 -39.96
CA THR A 465 -22.42 45.18 -39.33
C THR A 465 -22.69 45.70 -37.91
N ALA A 466 -23.93 46.08 -37.57
CA ALA A 466 -24.27 46.50 -36.21
C ALA A 466 -24.51 45.30 -35.26
N GLY A 467 -25.13 44.23 -35.75
CA GLY A 467 -25.41 43.04 -34.94
C GLY A 467 -24.14 42.26 -34.57
N ALA A 468 -23.18 42.16 -35.49
CA ALA A 468 -21.93 41.45 -35.25
C ALA A 468 -21.06 42.15 -34.20
N VAL A 469 -20.97 43.48 -34.23
CA VAL A 469 -20.21 44.25 -33.24
C VAL A 469 -20.87 44.19 -31.86
N SER A 470 -22.20 44.28 -31.78
CA SER A 470 -22.92 44.12 -30.51
C SER A 470 -22.77 42.70 -29.94
N LEU A 471 -22.81 41.65 -30.77
CA LEU A 471 -22.58 40.28 -30.32
C LEU A 471 -21.13 40.04 -29.89
N PHE A 472 -20.16 40.69 -30.53
CA PHE A 472 -18.75 40.60 -30.16
C PHE A 472 -18.46 41.36 -28.86
N LEU A 473 -19.10 42.51 -28.65
CA LEU A 473 -18.99 43.26 -27.39
C LEU A 473 -19.72 42.54 -26.25
N VAL A 474 -20.87 41.91 -26.49
CA VAL A 474 -21.56 41.08 -25.49
C VAL A 474 -20.79 39.79 -25.20
N SER A 475 -20.11 39.19 -26.19
CA SER A 475 -19.26 38.03 -25.94
C SER A 475 -17.99 38.41 -25.17
N ILE A 476 -17.35 39.54 -25.50
CA ILE A 476 -16.20 40.05 -24.75
C ILE A 476 -16.62 40.44 -23.33
N PHE A 477 -17.77 41.12 -23.17
CA PHE A 477 -18.30 41.48 -21.85
C PHE A 477 -18.71 40.24 -21.05
N GLY A 478 -19.28 39.22 -21.71
CA GLY A 478 -19.57 37.91 -21.15
C GLY A 478 -18.32 37.12 -20.77
N ILE A 479 -17.23 37.24 -21.54
CA ILE A 479 -15.91 36.66 -21.23
C ILE A 479 -15.25 37.42 -20.08
N ILE A 480 -15.41 38.74 -19.99
CA ILE A 480 -14.88 39.54 -18.89
C ILE A 480 -15.64 39.26 -17.60
N ILE A 481 -16.98 39.16 -17.65
CA ILE A 481 -17.81 38.76 -16.51
C ILE A 481 -17.53 37.30 -16.14
N SER A 482 -17.45 36.38 -17.11
CA SER A 482 -17.14 34.97 -16.82
C SER A 482 -15.73 34.81 -16.29
N ASN A 483 -14.76 35.63 -16.71
CA ASN A 483 -13.42 35.66 -16.13
C ASN A 483 -13.38 36.37 -14.78
N LYS A 484 -14.30 37.30 -14.47
CA LYS A 484 -14.42 37.95 -13.15
C LYS A 484 -15.19 37.08 -12.15
N VAL A 485 -16.12 36.25 -12.64
CA VAL A 485 -16.81 35.19 -11.90
C VAL A 485 -15.91 33.96 -11.74
N ARG A 486 -15.13 33.56 -12.76
CA ARG A 486 -14.07 32.55 -12.64
C ARG A 486 -12.94 33.03 -11.74
N ARG A 487 -12.53 34.30 -11.77
CA ARG A 487 -11.56 34.83 -10.80
C ARG A 487 -12.10 34.90 -9.36
N LYS A 488 -13.42 34.82 -9.16
CA LYS A 488 -14.05 34.65 -7.84
C LYS A 488 -14.32 33.18 -7.48
N ALA A 489 -14.19 32.24 -8.43
CA ALA A 489 -14.44 30.82 -8.24
C ALA A 489 -13.19 29.94 -8.45
N VAL A 490 -12.05 30.53 -8.81
CA VAL A 490 -10.72 29.92 -8.67
C VAL A 490 -10.24 30.33 -7.28
N GLU A 491 -10.83 29.68 -6.30
CA GLU A 491 -10.45 29.76 -4.90
C GLU A 491 -9.63 28.51 -4.61
N ASP A 492 -8.31 28.70 -4.57
CA ASP A 492 -7.28 27.84 -3.95
C ASP A 492 -7.69 26.37 -3.78
N ASP A 493 -7.74 25.61 -4.88
CA ASP A 493 -7.82 24.15 -4.81
C ASP A 493 -6.45 23.66 -4.32
N ASP A 494 -6.29 23.60 -3.00
CA ASP A 494 -5.17 22.93 -2.33
C ASP A 494 -5.21 21.44 -2.79
N PRO A 495 -4.23 20.98 -3.59
CA PRO A 495 -4.27 19.68 -4.26
C PRO A 495 -4.31 18.48 -3.29
N ASP A 496 -4.06 18.72 -2.01
CA ASP A 496 -4.11 17.73 -0.94
C ASP A 496 -5.51 17.57 -0.30
N LEU A 497 -6.51 18.37 -0.67
CA LEU A 497 -7.87 18.23 -0.11
C LEU A 497 -8.62 17.08 -0.80
N PRO A 498 -9.11 16.06 -0.06
CA PRO A 498 -9.93 15.02 -0.64
C PRO A 498 -11.21 15.62 -1.23
N ARG A 499 -11.75 15.03 -2.32
CA ARG A 499 -13.05 15.40 -2.90
C ARG A 499 -14.19 15.00 -1.96
N LEU A 500 -14.34 15.73 -0.85
CA LEU A 500 -15.31 15.48 0.20
C LEU A 500 -16.70 15.98 -0.22
N GLN A 501 -17.73 15.15 -0.04
CA GLN A 501 -19.15 15.53 -0.22
C GLN A 501 -19.69 16.29 1.00
N ILE A 502 -18.97 17.29 1.50
CA ILE A 502 -19.30 18.05 2.72
C ILE A 502 -19.27 19.54 2.38
N THR A 503 -20.17 20.33 2.97
CA THR A 503 -20.35 21.74 2.66
C THR A 503 -19.08 22.57 2.94
N ARG A 504 -18.59 23.28 1.92
CA ARG A 504 -17.57 24.32 2.09
C ARG A 504 -18.24 25.63 2.51
N PHE A 505 -17.77 26.21 3.61
CA PHE A 505 -18.25 27.49 4.14
C PHE A 505 -17.22 28.59 3.87
N PRO A 506 -17.65 29.75 3.35
CA PRO A 506 -16.78 30.90 3.25
C PRO A 506 -16.29 31.39 4.62
N TYR A 507 -15.07 31.93 4.70
CA TYR A 507 -14.55 32.43 5.98
C TYR A 507 -15.42 33.55 6.56
N GLU A 508 -15.85 34.48 5.71
CA GLU A 508 -16.72 35.60 6.12
C GLU A 508 -18.09 35.11 6.62
N ASP A 509 -18.61 34.02 6.06
CA ASP A 509 -19.86 33.42 6.51
C ASP A 509 -19.69 32.82 7.92
N LEU A 510 -18.59 32.11 8.17
CA LEU A 510 -18.30 31.57 9.52
C LEU A 510 -18.06 32.69 10.54
N LYS A 511 -17.42 33.79 10.12
CA LYS A 511 -17.22 34.98 10.95
C LYS A 511 -18.57 35.61 11.32
N ALA A 512 -19.50 35.73 10.36
CA ALA A 512 -20.84 36.24 10.63
C ALA A 512 -21.64 35.29 11.55
N MET A 513 -21.62 33.98 11.28
CA MET A 513 -22.35 32.98 12.06
C MET A 513 -21.90 32.88 13.51
N THR A 514 -20.63 33.19 13.79
CA THR A 514 -20.03 33.14 15.13
C THR A 514 -19.98 34.51 15.84
N GLY A 515 -20.47 35.57 15.19
CA GLY A 515 -20.35 36.93 15.70
C GLY A 515 -18.89 37.32 15.93
N ASP A 516 -18.07 37.15 14.90
CA ASP A 516 -16.62 37.34 14.92
C ASP A 516 -15.90 36.48 15.99
N PHE A 517 -16.29 35.20 16.07
CA PHE A 517 -15.74 34.23 17.03
C PHE A 517 -15.86 34.70 18.50
N SER A 518 -16.96 35.38 18.84
CA SER A 518 -17.15 36.04 20.14
C SER A 518 -17.33 35.10 21.33
N ILE A 519 -18.02 33.97 21.14
CA ILE A 519 -18.35 33.03 22.23
C ILE A 519 -17.50 31.77 22.09
N LYS A 520 -16.51 31.62 22.95
CA LYS A 520 -15.64 30.44 22.99
C LYS A 520 -16.27 29.32 23.84
N LEU A 521 -16.44 28.15 23.24
CA LEU A 521 -16.98 26.94 23.87
C LEU A 521 -15.89 26.09 24.55
N GLY A 522 -14.66 26.13 24.03
CA GLY A 522 -13.53 25.39 24.56
C GLY A 522 -12.23 25.60 23.78
N GLU A 523 -11.13 25.08 24.32
CA GLU A 523 -9.78 25.15 23.73
C GLU A 523 -9.04 23.85 24.02
N GLY A 524 -8.21 23.40 23.09
CA GLY A 524 -7.29 22.29 23.29
C GLY A 524 -6.06 22.41 22.41
N GLY A 525 -5.19 21.39 22.43
CA GLY A 525 -3.90 21.41 21.70
C GLY A 525 -4.00 21.54 20.18
N PHE A 526 -5.20 21.49 19.61
CA PHE A 526 -5.46 21.59 18.18
C PHE A 526 -6.32 22.81 17.80
N GLY A 527 -6.50 23.77 18.72
CA GLY A 527 -7.18 25.04 18.46
C GLY A 527 -8.40 25.32 19.34
N SER A 528 -9.14 26.36 18.97
CA SER A 528 -10.26 26.92 19.73
C SER A 528 -11.61 26.62 19.08
N VAL A 529 -12.63 26.31 19.89
CA VAL A 529 -14.01 26.04 19.43
C VAL A 529 -14.93 27.19 19.83
N PHE A 530 -15.72 27.68 18.89
CA PHE A 530 -16.63 28.81 19.06
C PHE A 530 -18.08 28.41 18.77
N LEU A 531 -19.02 29.08 19.43
CA LEU A 531 -20.44 28.91 19.16
C LEU A 531 -20.82 29.70 17.90
N GLY A 532 -21.58 29.07 17.01
CA GLY A 532 -22.18 29.75 15.88
C GLY A 532 -23.64 29.35 15.68
N THR A 533 -24.35 30.10 14.83
CA THR A 533 -25.72 29.80 14.42
C THR A 533 -25.84 29.88 12.90
N LEU A 534 -26.33 28.80 12.28
CA LEU A 534 -26.63 28.77 10.84
C LEU A 534 -27.83 29.68 10.52
N PRO A 535 -28.02 30.11 9.25
CA PRO A 535 -29.18 30.90 8.84
C PRO A 535 -30.53 30.22 9.11
N SER A 536 -30.55 28.88 9.22
CA SER A 536 -31.70 28.07 9.62
C SER A 536 -32.08 28.17 11.10
N GLY A 537 -31.27 28.84 11.93
CA GLY A 537 -31.40 28.89 13.39
C GLY A 537 -30.75 27.69 14.12
N THR A 538 -30.12 26.77 13.39
CA THR A 538 -29.43 25.61 13.98
C THR A 538 -28.10 26.04 14.62
N ARG A 539 -27.87 25.66 15.87
CA ARG A 539 -26.60 25.91 16.57
C ARG A 539 -25.51 24.99 16.05
N ILE A 540 -24.32 25.55 15.88
CA ILE A 540 -23.11 24.85 15.40
C ILE A 540 -21.91 25.15 16.31
N ALA A 541 -20.93 24.26 16.28
CA ALA A 541 -19.63 24.45 16.92
C ALA A 541 -18.55 24.63 15.84
N VAL A 542 -17.90 25.79 15.82
CA VAL A 542 -16.92 26.18 14.81
C VAL A 542 -15.52 26.07 15.43
N LYS A 543 -14.77 25.05 15.03
CA LYS A 543 -13.42 24.77 15.51
C LYS A 543 -12.40 25.41 14.57
N ARG A 544 -11.71 26.43 15.07
CA ARG A 544 -10.59 27.10 14.39
C ARG A 544 -9.28 26.46 14.84
N LEU A 545 -8.47 26.00 13.89
CA LEU A 545 -7.17 25.39 14.18
C LEU A 545 -6.10 26.49 14.29
N ASP A 546 -5.26 26.42 15.32
CA ASP A 546 -4.18 27.38 15.61
C ASP A 546 -2.80 26.65 15.60
N GLY A 547 -1.74 27.20 14.96
CA GLY A 547 -0.36 26.63 14.89
C GLY A 547 0.30 26.50 13.49
N PHE A 548 1.54 26.97 13.30
CA PHE A 548 2.13 27.14 11.94
C PHE A 548 2.52 25.86 11.16
N ALA A 549 2.86 24.74 11.82
CA ALA A 549 3.43 23.55 11.13
C ALA A 549 2.55 22.29 11.17
N GLN A 550 1.60 22.18 12.11
CA GLN A 550 0.80 20.96 12.34
C GLN A 550 -0.67 21.10 11.87
N ILE A 551 -1.09 22.34 11.52
CA ILE A 551 -2.46 22.64 11.07
C ILE A 551 -2.85 21.82 9.84
N LYS A 552 -2.01 21.78 8.78
CA LYS A 552 -2.40 21.14 7.51
C LYS A 552 -2.64 19.64 7.70
N LYS A 553 -1.77 18.94 8.44
CA LYS A 553 -1.93 17.52 8.76
C LYS A 553 -3.16 17.25 9.63
N SER A 554 -3.36 18.03 10.71
CA SER A 554 -4.54 17.87 11.58
C SER A 554 -5.84 18.18 10.85
N PHE A 555 -5.85 19.20 10.00
CA PHE A 555 -7.00 19.57 9.19
C PHE A 555 -7.35 18.49 8.17
N LEU A 556 -6.35 17.97 7.44
CA LEU A 556 -6.57 16.93 6.43
C LEU A 556 -7.00 15.60 7.06
N ALA A 557 -6.43 15.23 8.21
CA ALA A 557 -6.88 14.05 8.96
C ALA A 557 -8.34 14.20 9.44
N GLU A 558 -8.70 15.36 10.00
CA GLU A 558 -10.03 15.57 10.56
C GLU A 558 -11.09 15.76 9.45
N ALA A 559 -10.81 16.56 8.42
CA ALA A 559 -11.71 16.74 7.28
C ALA A 559 -11.80 15.50 6.38
N GLY A 560 -10.67 14.82 6.13
CA GLY A 560 -10.57 13.66 5.24
C GLY A 560 -11.10 12.36 5.83
N THR A 561 -10.89 12.13 7.13
CA THR A 561 -11.31 10.89 7.79
C THR A 561 -12.66 11.06 8.49
N ILE A 562 -12.84 12.07 9.36
CA ILE A 562 -14.11 12.26 10.10
C ILE A 562 -15.23 12.74 9.18
N GLY A 563 -14.89 13.47 8.13
CA GLY A 563 -15.86 13.97 7.17
C GLY A 563 -16.65 12.89 6.41
N ILE A 564 -16.13 11.65 6.33
CA ILE A 564 -16.76 10.53 5.62
C ILE A 564 -17.46 9.58 6.60
N ILE A 565 -17.15 9.67 7.89
CA ILE A 565 -17.66 8.76 8.92
C ILE A 565 -18.94 9.30 9.54
N HIS A 566 -20.04 8.58 9.34
CA HIS A 566 -21.30 8.80 10.06
C HIS A 566 -21.51 7.71 11.11
N HIS A 567 -21.27 8.01 12.38
CA HIS A 567 -21.45 7.06 13.48
C HIS A 567 -22.21 7.69 14.65
N VAL A 568 -23.08 6.91 15.31
CA VAL A 568 -23.95 7.37 16.41
C VAL A 568 -23.19 7.94 17.61
N ASN A 569 -21.93 7.54 17.80
CA ASN A 569 -21.08 7.98 18.91
C ASN A 569 -20.01 9.01 18.49
N LEU A 570 -20.07 9.54 17.27
CA LEU A 570 -19.18 10.59 16.80
C LEU A 570 -19.99 11.85 16.46
N VAL A 571 -19.45 13.02 16.81
CA VAL A 571 -20.11 14.28 16.46
C VAL A 571 -19.96 14.53 14.98
N ARG A 572 -21.09 14.81 14.33
CA ARG A 572 -21.14 14.99 12.88
C ARG A 572 -20.40 16.27 12.46
N LEU A 573 -19.49 16.12 11.51
CA LEU A 573 -18.89 17.23 10.78
C LEU A 573 -19.90 17.71 9.71
N LEU A 574 -20.30 18.97 9.80
CA LEU A 574 -21.26 19.61 8.88
C LEU A 574 -20.56 20.26 7.68
N GLY A 575 -19.30 20.68 7.85
CA GLY A 575 -18.55 21.37 6.80
C GLY A 575 -17.22 21.91 7.27
N PHE A 576 -16.55 22.62 6.37
CA PHE A 576 -15.23 23.18 6.63
C PHE A 576 -14.98 24.47 5.83
N CYS A 577 -13.98 25.24 6.26
CA CYS A 577 -13.41 26.36 5.52
C CYS A 577 -11.91 26.12 5.34
N ALA A 578 -11.44 26.24 4.10
CA ALA A 578 -10.03 26.07 3.70
C ALA A 578 -9.53 27.26 2.87
N GLU A 579 -9.97 28.48 3.19
CA GLU A 579 -9.56 29.68 2.45
C GLU A 579 -8.20 30.21 2.92
N LYS A 580 -7.25 30.40 1.99
CA LYS A 580 -5.92 30.97 2.27
C LYS A 580 -5.22 30.19 3.40
N SER A 581 -4.94 30.84 4.54
CA SER A 581 -4.37 30.24 5.75
C SER A 581 -5.41 29.81 6.78
N HIS A 582 -6.70 30.02 6.53
CA HIS A 582 -7.76 29.63 7.44
C HIS A 582 -8.07 28.14 7.25
N ARG A 583 -8.05 27.40 8.37
CA ARG A 583 -8.41 25.98 8.43
C ARG A 583 -9.39 25.82 9.59
N ILE A 584 -10.67 25.67 9.25
CA ILE A 584 -11.78 25.71 10.20
C ILE A 584 -12.73 24.56 9.91
N LEU A 585 -13.23 23.92 10.96
CA LEU A 585 -14.15 22.79 10.90
C LEU A 585 -15.47 23.16 11.59
N VAL A 586 -16.59 22.73 11.01
CA VAL A 586 -17.94 23.05 11.48
C VAL A 586 -18.62 21.77 11.93
N TYR A 587 -18.99 21.68 13.20
CA TYR A 587 -19.67 20.54 13.81
C TYR A 587 -21.07 20.88 14.27
N GLU A 588 -21.87 19.85 14.51
CA GLU A 588 -23.10 19.99 15.30
C GLU A 588 -22.80 20.46 16.72
N TYR A 589 -23.63 21.37 17.22
CA TYR A 589 -23.52 21.84 18.60
C TYR A 589 -24.04 20.77 19.58
N MET A 590 -23.21 20.40 20.56
CA MET A 590 -23.57 19.43 21.59
C MET A 590 -24.00 20.14 22.88
N CYS A 591 -25.27 19.97 23.27
CA CYS A 591 -25.91 20.63 24.42
C CYS A 591 -25.13 20.49 25.73
N ASN A 592 -24.61 19.29 25.98
CA ASN A 592 -24.09 18.88 27.29
C ASN A 592 -22.60 19.17 27.46
N GLY A 593 -21.99 19.91 26.54
CA GLY A 593 -20.55 20.19 26.60
C GLY A 593 -19.70 18.94 26.44
N SER A 594 -18.45 19.03 26.89
CA SER A 594 -17.44 18.02 26.63
C SER A 594 -17.42 16.88 27.66
N LEU A 595 -17.12 15.67 27.20
CA LEU A 595 -17.18 14.45 28.02
C LEU A 595 -16.21 14.50 29.22
N ASP A 596 -15.09 15.21 29.09
CA ASP A 596 -14.16 15.49 30.19
C ASP A 596 -14.87 16.14 31.38
N LYS A 597 -15.84 17.04 31.16
CA LYS A 597 -16.63 17.65 32.25
C LYS A 597 -17.51 16.64 32.99
N TRP A 598 -17.91 15.56 32.32
CA TRP A 598 -18.73 14.50 32.90
C TRP A 598 -17.89 13.41 33.57
N ILE A 599 -16.71 13.11 33.01
CA ILE A 599 -15.78 12.12 33.57
C ILE A 599 -15.03 12.67 34.78
N PHE A 600 -14.70 13.96 34.79
CA PHE A 600 -13.87 14.58 35.84
C PHE A 600 -14.65 15.55 36.74
N LEU A 601 -15.94 15.29 36.99
CA LEU A 601 -16.75 16.08 37.94
C LEU A 601 -15.97 16.24 39.27
N LYS A 602 -15.47 17.45 39.50
CA LYS A 602 -14.96 17.91 40.78
C LYS A 602 -16.17 18.38 41.58
N ASP A 603 -16.36 17.83 42.76
CA ASP A 603 -17.20 18.42 43.80
C ASP A 603 -16.78 19.88 43.98
N GLN A 604 -17.60 20.82 43.53
CA GLN A 604 -17.60 22.18 44.06
C GLN A 604 -18.94 22.39 44.74
N GLU A 605 -18.88 22.31 46.06
CA GLU A 605 -19.85 22.90 46.97
C GLU A 605 -20.22 24.32 46.53
N PHE A 606 -21.50 24.60 46.71
CA PHE A 606 -22.07 25.93 46.75
C PHE A 606 -21.29 26.80 47.75
N ASP A 607 -20.98 28.03 47.36
CA ASP A 607 -20.92 29.14 48.29
C ASP A 607 -21.76 30.31 47.75
N ILE A 608 -22.87 30.49 48.47
CA ILE A 608 -23.91 31.55 48.51
C ILE A 608 -24.96 31.55 47.38
#